data_AF-A0A1M5CJW8-F1
#
_entry.id   AF-A0A1M5CJW8-F1
#
_cell.length_a   1.000
_cell.length_b   1.000
_cell.length_c   1.000
_cell.angle_alpha   90.00
_cell.angle_beta   90.00
_cell.angle_gamma   90.00
#
_symmetry.space_group_name_H-M   'P 1'
#
loop_
_entity.id
_entity.type
_entity.pdbx_description
1 polymer ?
#
loop_
_entity_poly.entity_id
_entity_poly.type
_entity_poly.pdbx_seq_one_letter_code
_entity_poly.pdbx_strand_id
1 'polypeptide(L)'
;MKQKYILILLFMLLCINQSQAQGNYTVNAIPYVPFQASMTNINTNDDMCSGLIPLPFSFDYYGATYNQLVISTNGYVDFRSSSANLGSPFAFTQNVPAANFPVKNSILGAYQDLYNTTGGFIGYGTYGTAPYRKFVVYYYQNALFACSTRRSTFQIVLHETSNLIDVILIDKQACPNSNAGRTVTGLIDATGANGITPPGRNTGFWAAAQEAWRFARPGYYANYSYVVCDPNNDGVGEYLLATLRNDLAPTNPSSVVLYETLTDATVQANPIGGTVYNSLSSNQVIYAAFNGQIKAVTLQAIDCALDVDVDTVPTALEDLNGDTNLANDDTDGDGIPNYADNDDDGDMILTNLEYVFPRMNANAAQNALLDTDADGVPNYLDNDDDGDGVLTYLEDYNGNGNPADDDTNGNGTPDYMESNVALGTTELTAGIIGVYPNPAQDILYIQNDQNILLQSIAIYNVQGTLVKTIPQASTVSSIPVSELASGLYLIQWTTEKGVATTKFVKQ
;
A
#
# COMPACT_ATOMS: atom_id res chain seq x y z
N MET A 1 -69.27 -28.77 -2.92
CA MET A 1 -68.85 -28.34 -1.57
C MET A 1 -67.73 -29.22 -1.06
N LYS A 2 -66.54 -28.61 -0.91
CA LYS A 2 -65.42 -28.90 0.02
C LYS A 2 -64.08 -28.77 -0.69
N GLN A 3 -63.43 -27.65 -0.37
CA GLN A 3 -62.13 -27.17 -0.82
C GLN A 3 -61.03 -28.21 -0.59
N LYS A 4 -60.18 -28.43 -1.59
CA LYS A 4 -58.86 -29.01 -1.42
C LYS A 4 -57.85 -27.86 -1.42
N TYR A 5 -57.15 -27.70 -0.31
CA TYR A 5 -56.05 -26.75 -0.15
C TYR A 5 -54.91 -27.15 -1.10
N ILE A 6 -54.56 -26.27 -2.04
CA ILE A 6 -53.33 -26.35 -2.82
C ILE A 6 -52.26 -25.67 -1.98
N LEU A 7 -51.32 -26.46 -1.45
CA LEU A 7 -50.12 -25.97 -0.78
C LEU A 7 -49.16 -25.48 -1.88
N ILE A 8 -49.12 -24.17 -2.11
CA ILE A 8 -48.11 -23.53 -2.96
C ILE A 8 -46.81 -23.51 -2.14
N LEU A 9 -45.92 -24.46 -2.41
CA LEU A 9 -44.53 -24.39 -1.96
C LEU A 9 -43.85 -23.31 -2.80
N LEU A 10 -43.81 -22.09 -2.28
CA LEU A 10 -43.00 -21.01 -2.83
C LEU A 10 -41.53 -21.36 -2.54
N PHE A 11 -40.88 -22.07 -3.47
CA PHE A 11 -39.43 -22.23 -3.47
C PHE A 11 -38.84 -20.86 -3.80
N MET A 12 -38.61 -20.03 -2.77
CA MET A 12 -37.59 -18.98 -2.84
C MET A 12 -36.27 -19.71 -3.06
N LEU A 13 -35.79 -19.70 -4.30
CA LEU A 13 -34.37 -19.90 -4.57
C LEU A 13 -33.65 -18.74 -3.87
N LEU A 14 -33.22 -18.96 -2.62
CA LEU A 14 -32.04 -18.27 -2.12
C LEU A 14 -30.89 -18.76 -2.99
N CYS A 15 -30.57 -17.99 -4.03
CA CYS A 15 -29.25 -18.01 -4.60
C CYS A 15 -28.31 -17.51 -3.51
N ILE A 16 -27.80 -18.45 -2.71
CA ILE A 16 -26.63 -18.22 -1.89
C ILE A 16 -25.50 -18.10 -2.91
N ASN A 17 -25.18 -16.87 -3.32
CA ASN A 17 -23.86 -16.57 -3.85
C ASN A 17 -22.90 -16.87 -2.70
N GLN A 18 -22.36 -18.09 -2.65
CA GLN A 18 -21.12 -18.31 -1.94
C GLN A 18 -20.03 -17.69 -2.81
N SER A 19 -19.83 -16.38 -2.66
CA SER A 19 -18.55 -15.78 -3.01
C SER A 19 -17.53 -16.48 -2.13
N GLN A 20 -16.72 -17.37 -2.70
CA GLN A 20 -15.61 -17.94 -1.96
C GLN A 20 -14.66 -16.79 -1.61
N ALA A 21 -14.60 -16.47 -0.32
CA ALA A 21 -13.69 -15.50 0.25
C ALA A 21 -12.25 -15.92 -0.07
N GLN A 22 -11.58 -15.17 -0.93
CA GLN A 22 -10.13 -15.27 -1.06
C GLN A 22 -9.56 -14.60 0.20
N GLY A 23 -9.05 -15.42 1.12
CA GLY A 23 -9.11 -15.12 2.55
C GLY A 23 -8.10 -14.13 3.12
N ASN A 24 -7.06 -13.69 2.41
CA ASN A 24 -5.98 -12.93 3.04
C ASN A 24 -5.53 -11.72 2.21
N TYR A 25 -5.45 -10.58 2.88
CA TYR A 25 -4.68 -9.42 2.44
C TYR A 25 -3.18 -9.66 2.69
N THR A 26 -2.32 -8.99 1.93
CA THR A 26 -0.93 -8.68 2.28
C THR A 26 -0.86 -7.30 2.91
N VAL A 27 0.26 -7.01 3.60
CA VAL A 27 0.55 -5.69 4.14
C VAL A 27 2.02 -5.37 3.92
N ASN A 28 2.29 -4.23 3.30
CA ASN A 28 3.64 -3.73 3.02
C ASN A 28 3.75 -2.28 3.49
N ALA A 29 4.96 -1.87 3.90
CA ALA A 29 5.23 -0.44 4.10
C ALA A 29 5.19 0.26 2.74
N ILE A 30 4.75 1.52 2.73
CA ILE A 30 4.70 2.38 1.54
C ILE A 30 5.24 3.77 1.89
N PRO A 31 5.55 4.61 0.88
CA PRO A 31 5.89 6.01 1.09
C PRO A 31 4.85 6.74 1.96
N TYR A 32 5.34 7.66 2.80
CA TYR A 32 4.49 8.43 3.71
C TYR A 32 3.98 9.69 3.00
N VAL A 33 2.79 9.61 2.40
CA VAL A 33 2.16 10.75 1.71
C VAL A 33 0.78 11.05 2.31
N PRO A 34 0.66 12.00 3.27
CA PRO A 34 -0.62 12.33 3.89
C PRO A 34 -1.50 13.20 2.98
N PHE A 35 -2.79 12.88 2.90
CA PHE A 35 -3.75 13.65 2.10
C PHE A 35 -4.27 14.89 2.85
N GLN A 36 -4.27 16.05 2.20
CA GLN A 36 -4.78 17.31 2.77
C GLN A 36 -5.82 17.95 1.84
N ALA A 37 -7.12 17.85 2.14
CA ALA A 37 -8.16 18.62 1.44
C ALA A 37 -9.34 19.01 2.32
N SER A 38 -10.37 19.54 1.68
CA SER A 38 -11.64 19.92 2.30
C SER A 38 -12.39 18.68 2.78
N MET A 39 -12.70 18.67 4.08
CA MET A 39 -13.22 17.48 4.76
C MET A 39 -14.63 17.73 5.31
N THR A 40 -15.46 16.70 5.24
CA THR A 40 -16.74 16.65 5.95
C THR A 40 -16.50 16.15 7.36
N ASN A 41 -16.71 17.01 8.35
CA ASN A 41 -16.53 16.65 9.76
C ASN A 41 -17.63 15.70 10.25
N ILE A 42 -17.22 14.72 11.05
CA ILE A 42 -18.11 13.80 11.73
C ILE A 42 -18.43 14.39 13.10
N ASN A 43 -19.67 14.87 13.25
CA ASN A 43 -20.14 15.41 14.53
C ASN A 43 -20.80 14.29 15.34
N THR A 44 -19.99 13.54 16.07
CA THR A 44 -20.44 12.50 17.01
C THR A 44 -19.89 12.73 18.40
N ASN A 45 -20.60 12.24 19.42
CA ASN A 45 -20.06 12.19 20.78
C ASN A 45 -18.92 11.18 20.87
N ASP A 46 -18.18 11.26 21.95
CA ASP A 46 -17.18 10.27 22.32
C ASP A 46 -17.77 8.85 22.40
N ASP A 47 -16.95 7.84 22.08
CA ASP A 47 -17.34 6.43 22.05
C ASP A 47 -18.57 6.13 21.18
N MET A 48 -18.68 6.77 20.01
CA MET A 48 -19.77 6.57 19.07
C MET A 48 -19.28 6.23 17.67
N CYS A 49 -20.11 5.50 16.95
CA CYS A 49 -20.01 5.33 15.52
C CYS A 49 -20.89 6.38 14.80
N SER A 50 -20.45 6.84 13.63
CA SER A 50 -21.22 7.74 12.77
C SER A 50 -22.51 7.10 12.25
N GLY A 51 -23.35 7.90 11.59
CA GLY A 51 -24.35 7.36 10.66
C GLY A 51 -23.71 6.65 9.46
N LEU A 52 -24.53 6.11 8.57
CA LEU A 52 -24.06 5.55 7.30
C LEU A 52 -23.49 6.66 6.42
N ILE A 53 -22.26 6.47 5.97
CA ILE A 53 -21.58 7.39 5.05
C ILE A 53 -21.49 6.68 3.69
N PRO A 54 -22.10 7.25 2.62
CA PRO A 54 -21.99 6.66 1.30
C PRO A 54 -20.56 6.78 0.77
N LEU A 55 -20.08 5.71 0.13
CA LEU A 55 -18.83 5.74 -0.61
C LEU A 55 -19.07 6.33 -2.01
N PRO A 56 -18.13 7.12 -2.55
CA PRO A 56 -18.25 7.70 -3.89
C PRO A 56 -18.06 6.65 -5.02
N PHE A 57 -17.60 5.46 -4.67
CA PHE A 57 -17.39 4.29 -5.54
C PHE A 57 -17.72 3.00 -4.78
N SER A 58 -17.88 1.90 -5.53
CA SER A 58 -17.99 0.56 -4.95
C SER A 58 -16.62 0.10 -4.46
N PHE A 59 -16.53 -0.40 -3.23
CA PHE A 59 -15.29 -0.87 -2.62
C PHE A 59 -15.43 -2.32 -2.16
N ASP A 60 -14.53 -3.20 -2.58
CA ASP A 60 -14.52 -4.60 -2.17
C ASP A 60 -13.64 -4.83 -0.94
N TYR A 61 -14.24 -5.33 0.14
CA TYR A 61 -13.55 -5.66 1.38
C TYR A 61 -13.82 -7.13 1.75
N TYR A 62 -12.77 -7.95 1.85
CA TYR A 62 -12.85 -9.41 2.04
C TYR A 62 -13.79 -10.16 1.07
N GLY A 63 -13.88 -9.72 -0.19
CA GLY A 63 -14.70 -10.35 -1.23
C GLY A 63 -16.18 -9.96 -1.19
N ALA A 64 -16.54 -8.96 -0.37
CA ALA A 64 -17.86 -8.36 -0.35
C ALA A 64 -17.77 -6.91 -0.82
N THR A 65 -18.67 -6.52 -1.72
CA THR A 65 -18.77 -5.14 -2.22
C THR A 65 -19.59 -4.27 -1.29
N TYR A 66 -19.04 -3.11 -0.94
CA TYR A 66 -19.64 -2.08 -0.10
C TYR A 66 -19.76 -0.77 -0.87
N ASN A 67 -20.85 -0.04 -0.62
CA ASN A 67 -21.10 1.30 -1.15
C ASN A 67 -21.30 2.33 -0.03
N GLN A 68 -21.01 1.92 1.21
CA GLN A 68 -21.17 2.73 2.41
C GLN A 68 -20.31 2.14 3.53
N LEU A 69 -19.97 2.98 4.50
CA LEU A 69 -19.23 2.60 5.69
C LEU A 69 -19.72 3.39 6.92
N VAL A 70 -19.19 3.04 8.08
CA VAL A 70 -19.40 3.72 9.36
C VAL A 70 -18.03 4.06 9.93
N ILE A 71 -17.85 5.29 10.40
CA ILE A 71 -16.58 5.75 11.00
C ILE A 71 -16.75 5.79 12.51
N SER A 72 -15.81 5.19 13.23
CA SER A 72 -15.78 5.16 14.69
C SER A 72 -14.98 6.32 15.25
N THR A 73 -15.41 6.87 16.38
CA THR A 73 -14.62 7.86 17.12
C THR A 73 -13.33 7.30 17.72
N ASN A 74 -13.14 5.99 17.74
CA ASN A 74 -11.99 5.29 18.33
C ASN A 74 -10.96 4.81 17.29
N GLY A 75 -10.98 5.34 16.06
CA GLY A 75 -9.87 5.14 15.11
C GLY A 75 -10.00 3.93 14.19
N TYR A 76 -11.23 3.54 13.84
CA TYR A 76 -11.49 2.48 12.86
C TYR A 76 -12.70 2.82 11.96
N VAL A 77 -12.80 2.11 10.83
CA VAL A 77 -13.94 2.13 9.92
C VAL A 77 -14.58 0.75 9.92
N ASP A 78 -15.91 0.68 9.94
CA ASP A 78 -16.69 -0.57 9.94
C ASP A 78 -17.65 -0.60 8.74
N PHE A 79 -17.65 -1.70 7.99
CA PHE A 79 -18.51 -1.87 6.82
C PHE A 79 -19.90 -2.44 7.17
N ARG A 80 -20.17 -2.78 8.43
CA ARG A 80 -21.48 -3.28 8.87
C ARG A 80 -22.42 -2.10 9.11
N SER A 81 -23.51 -2.03 8.34
CA SER A 81 -24.54 -1.02 8.53
C SER A 81 -25.22 -1.08 9.91
N SER A 82 -25.19 -2.26 10.56
CA SER A 82 -25.69 -2.45 11.92
C SER A 82 -24.90 -1.69 12.99
N SER A 83 -23.67 -1.25 12.70
CA SER A 83 -22.84 -0.48 13.63
C SER A 83 -23.17 1.02 13.64
N ALA A 84 -23.98 1.50 12.68
CA ALA A 84 -24.28 2.92 12.52
C ALA A 84 -25.04 3.49 13.73
N ASN A 85 -24.62 4.66 14.20
CA ASN A 85 -25.15 5.38 15.37
C ASN A 85 -25.16 4.57 16.68
N LEU A 86 -24.35 3.50 16.78
CA LEU A 86 -24.16 2.73 18.01
C LEU A 86 -22.90 3.15 18.75
N GLY A 87 -22.74 2.63 19.97
CA GLY A 87 -21.52 2.81 20.74
C GLY A 87 -20.32 2.17 20.03
N SER A 88 -19.19 2.89 20.05
CA SER A 88 -17.90 2.44 19.57
C SER A 88 -17.14 1.75 20.70
N PRO A 89 -16.83 0.44 20.61
CA PRO A 89 -15.93 -0.18 21.58
C PRO A 89 -14.57 0.52 21.61
N PHE A 90 -14.01 0.69 22.80
CA PHE A 90 -12.70 1.33 23.04
C PHE A 90 -11.70 0.39 23.72
N ALA A 91 -12.19 -0.64 24.43
CA ALA A 91 -11.38 -1.55 25.24
C ALA A 91 -11.26 -2.95 24.61
N PHE A 92 -10.02 -3.44 24.51
CA PHE A 92 -9.71 -4.78 23.99
C PHE A 92 -8.38 -5.33 24.55
N THR A 93 -8.22 -6.65 24.49
CA THR A 93 -6.99 -7.37 24.90
C THR A 93 -6.50 -8.34 23.84
N GLN A 94 -7.35 -8.67 22.86
CA GLN A 94 -7.12 -9.69 21.86
C GLN A 94 -6.15 -9.17 20.80
N ASN A 95 -5.31 -10.04 20.25
CA ASN A 95 -4.55 -9.74 19.04
C ASN A 95 -5.45 -9.97 17.82
N VAL A 96 -5.13 -9.31 16.70
CA VAL A 96 -5.75 -9.60 15.41
C VAL A 96 -4.95 -10.71 14.70
N PRO A 97 -5.62 -11.70 14.08
CA PRO A 97 -7.06 -11.95 14.10
C PRO A 97 -7.52 -12.64 15.39
N ALA A 98 -8.77 -12.38 15.78
CA ALA A 98 -9.45 -13.12 16.85
C ALA A 98 -10.97 -13.10 16.65
N ALA A 99 -11.62 -14.28 16.67
CA ALA A 99 -13.07 -14.38 16.48
C ALA A 99 -13.89 -13.63 17.56
N ASN A 100 -13.29 -13.39 18.73
CA ASN A 100 -13.83 -12.60 19.82
C ASN A 100 -13.28 -11.16 19.90
N PHE A 101 -12.61 -10.68 18.85
CA PHE A 101 -12.25 -9.26 18.74
C PHE A 101 -13.54 -8.41 18.73
N PRO A 102 -13.57 -7.26 19.45
CA PRO A 102 -14.83 -6.54 19.71
C PRO A 102 -15.41 -5.85 18.48
N VAL A 103 -14.58 -5.53 17.49
CA VAL A 103 -14.98 -4.96 16.21
C VAL A 103 -14.70 -5.98 15.10
N LYS A 104 -15.52 -5.99 14.06
CA LYS A 104 -15.44 -6.96 12.96
C LYS A 104 -15.75 -6.28 11.65
N ASN A 105 -15.30 -6.85 10.56
CA ASN A 105 -15.50 -6.29 9.23
C ASN A 105 -15.00 -4.84 9.15
N SER A 106 -13.81 -4.58 9.68
CA SER A 106 -13.33 -3.24 9.98
C SER A 106 -11.88 -3.02 9.59
N ILE A 107 -11.58 -1.82 9.11
CA ILE A 107 -10.22 -1.29 8.94
C ILE A 107 -9.84 -0.57 10.21
N LEU A 108 -8.80 -1.03 10.88
CA LEU A 108 -8.27 -0.50 12.13
C LEU A 108 -7.13 0.45 11.76
N GLY A 109 -7.38 1.77 11.80
CA GLY A 109 -6.36 2.77 11.47
C GLY A 109 -5.32 2.89 12.58
N ALA A 110 -5.73 3.48 13.70
CA ALA A 110 -5.00 3.40 14.96
C ALA A 110 -6.03 3.16 16.08
N TYR A 111 -6.67 1.98 16.04
CA TYR A 111 -7.78 1.67 16.92
C TYR A 111 -7.32 1.68 18.38
N GLN A 112 -7.85 2.64 19.14
CA GLN A 112 -7.60 2.85 20.55
C GLN A 112 -8.70 3.74 21.14
N ASP A 113 -8.67 3.90 22.46
CA ASP A 113 -9.56 4.81 23.19
C ASP A 113 -9.15 6.28 22.97
N LEU A 114 -9.85 6.93 22.04
CA LEU A 114 -9.68 8.34 21.68
C LEU A 114 -10.68 9.20 22.46
N TYR A 115 -10.33 10.46 22.69
CA TYR A 115 -11.15 11.42 23.42
C TYR A 115 -11.56 12.58 22.54
N ASN A 116 -12.76 12.48 22.02
CA ASN A 116 -13.23 13.29 20.90
C ASN A 116 -13.96 14.56 21.36
N THR A 117 -14.03 14.77 22.68
CA THR A 117 -14.59 16.00 23.27
C THR A 117 -13.55 17.08 23.50
N THR A 118 -12.24 16.76 23.38
CA THR A 118 -11.15 17.70 23.65
C THR A 118 -10.08 17.64 22.56
N GLY A 119 -10.08 18.64 21.69
CA GLY A 119 -9.08 18.78 20.63
C GLY A 119 -9.37 17.96 19.39
N GLY A 120 -8.78 18.39 18.27
CA GLY A 120 -8.85 17.69 17.00
C GLY A 120 -10.23 17.64 16.34
N PHE A 121 -10.30 16.89 15.25
CA PHE A 121 -11.55 16.52 14.60
C PHE A 121 -11.40 15.20 13.85
N ILE A 122 -12.52 14.55 13.57
CA ILE A 122 -12.59 13.41 12.65
C ILE A 122 -13.35 13.89 11.41
N GLY A 123 -12.80 13.66 10.24
CA GLY A 123 -13.45 14.03 8.98
C GLY A 123 -13.22 13.00 7.89
N TYR A 124 -13.94 13.14 6.79
CA TYR A 124 -13.71 12.35 5.59
C TYR A 124 -13.87 13.19 4.31
N GLY A 125 -13.27 12.74 3.22
CA GLY A 125 -13.28 13.43 1.93
C GLY A 125 -13.01 12.49 0.76
N THR A 126 -13.21 13.01 -0.45
CA THR A 126 -12.89 12.30 -1.71
C THR A 126 -11.89 13.12 -2.50
N TYR A 127 -10.87 12.44 -3.01
CA TYR A 127 -9.70 13.00 -3.70
C TYR A 127 -9.57 12.33 -5.06
N GLY A 128 -8.89 13.00 -6.00
CA GLY A 128 -8.73 12.51 -7.37
C GLY A 128 -10.00 12.56 -8.22
N THR A 129 -9.91 12.01 -9.42
CA THR A 129 -11.00 11.91 -10.40
C THR A 129 -11.29 10.46 -10.73
N ALA A 130 -12.54 10.13 -11.03
CA ALA A 130 -12.90 8.76 -11.39
C ALA A 130 -12.13 8.35 -12.67
N PRO A 131 -11.62 7.10 -12.75
CA PRO A 131 -11.82 5.99 -11.81
C PRO A 131 -10.75 5.88 -10.70
N TYR A 132 -9.87 6.86 -10.53
CA TYR A 132 -8.75 6.85 -9.57
C TYR A 132 -9.04 7.69 -8.32
N ARG A 133 -10.29 7.69 -7.84
CA ARG A 133 -10.63 8.44 -6.62
C ARG A 133 -10.09 7.74 -5.38
N LYS A 134 -9.69 8.53 -4.41
CA LYS A 134 -9.32 8.10 -3.06
C LYS A 134 -10.38 8.59 -2.07
N PHE A 135 -10.90 7.72 -1.21
CA PHE A 135 -11.77 8.11 -0.09
C PHE A 135 -10.94 8.09 1.20
N VAL A 136 -10.78 9.26 1.83
CA VAL A 136 -9.88 9.44 2.98
C VAL A 136 -10.72 9.70 4.22
N VAL A 137 -10.44 8.97 5.30
CA VAL A 137 -10.87 9.27 6.66
C VAL A 137 -9.68 9.81 7.43
N TYR A 138 -9.84 10.95 8.09
CA TYR A 138 -8.76 11.63 8.82
C TYR A 138 -9.15 11.85 10.27
N TYR A 139 -8.29 11.39 11.15
CA TYR A 139 -8.27 11.72 12.57
C TYR A 139 -7.18 12.77 12.73
N TYR A 140 -7.54 14.03 12.97
CA TYR A 140 -6.59 15.13 13.12
C TYR A 140 -6.51 15.56 14.56
N GLN A 141 -5.33 15.44 15.17
CA GLN A 141 -5.07 15.85 16.55
C GLN A 141 -6.13 15.35 17.56
N ASN A 142 -6.61 14.11 17.43
CA ASN A 142 -7.55 13.54 18.40
C ASN A 142 -6.81 13.27 19.72
N ALA A 143 -7.40 13.69 20.84
CA ALA A 143 -6.82 13.41 22.16
C ALA A 143 -6.95 11.93 22.53
N LEU A 144 -6.16 11.51 23.52
CA LEU A 144 -6.25 10.17 24.13
C LEU A 144 -6.97 10.29 25.48
N PHE A 145 -7.96 9.45 25.78
CA PHE A 145 -8.86 9.58 26.95
C PHE A 145 -8.14 9.80 28.28
N ALA A 146 -7.18 8.95 28.63
CA ALA A 146 -6.42 9.06 29.87
C ALA A 146 -5.13 9.91 29.76
N CYS A 147 -4.86 10.49 28.58
CA CYS A 147 -3.70 11.32 28.30
C CYS A 147 -4.12 12.52 27.45
N SER A 148 -5.05 13.34 27.94
CA SER A 148 -5.73 14.39 27.18
C SER A 148 -4.86 15.56 26.72
N THR A 149 -3.55 15.55 26.95
CA THR A 149 -2.56 16.46 26.33
C THR A 149 -1.80 15.83 25.17
N ARG A 150 -1.84 14.49 25.04
CA ARG A 150 -1.29 13.74 23.92
C ARG A 150 -2.30 13.70 22.79
N ARG A 151 -1.82 13.79 21.56
CA ARG A 151 -2.65 13.91 20.36
C ARG A 151 -2.22 12.85 19.36
N SER A 152 -3.16 12.33 18.58
CA SER A 152 -2.86 11.42 17.50
C SER A 152 -3.50 11.89 16.21
N THR A 153 -2.72 11.80 15.13
CA THR A 153 -3.08 12.19 13.79
C THR A 153 -2.79 11.02 12.86
N PHE A 154 -3.80 10.54 12.12
CA PHE A 154 -3.66 9.42 11.18
C PHE A 154 -4.82 9.37 10.19
N GLN A 155 -4.63 8.65 9.09
CA GLN A 155 -5.59 8.52 8.01
C GLN A 155 -5.85 7.05 7.63
N ILE A 156 -7.04 6.80 7.10
CA ILE A 156 -7.41 5.56 6.42
C ILE A 156 -7.84 5.96 5.01
N VAL A 157 -7.23 5.37 3.99
CA VAL A 157 -7.44 5.70 2.58
C VAL A 157 -7.95 4.47 1.85
N LEU A 158 -9.03 4.63 1.09
CA LEU A 158 -9.58 3.60 0.21
C LEU A 158 -9.38 4.04 -1.24
N HIS A 159 -8.84 3.16 -2.06
CA HIS A 159 -8.58 3.43 -3.48
C HIS A 159 -9.67 2.83 -4.36
N GLU A 160 -10.23 3.61 -5.29
CA GLU A 160 -11.37 3.23 -6.13
C GLU A 160 -11.09 2.02 -7.04
N THR A 161 -10.06 2.11 -7.89
CA THR A 161 -9.80 1.10 -8.92
C THR A 161 -9.14 -0.14 -8.34
N SER A 162 -8.06 0.06 -7.59
CA SER A 162 -7.21 -1.01 -7.06
C SER A 162 -7.82 -1.70 -5.83
N ASN A 163 -8.74 -1.03 -5.12
CA ASN A 163 -9.28 -1.48 -3.82
C ASN A 163 -8.20 -1.69 -2.75
N LEU A 164 -7.07 -1.00 -2.93
CA LEU A 164 -6.03 -0.87 -1.92
C LEU A 164 -6.59 -0.10 -0.72
N ILE A 165 -5.99 -0.40 0.44
CA ILE A 165 -6.28 0.30 1.68
C ILE A 165 -4.96 0.79 2.23
N ASP A 166 -4.84 2.09 2.43
CA ASP A 166 -3.66 2.64 3.12
C ASP A 166 -4.05 3.10 4.52
N VAL A 167 -3.14 2.87 5.47
CA VAL A 167 -3.20 3.48 6.79
C VAL A 167 -1.95 4.31 6.99
N ILE A 168 -2.14 5.62 7.12
CA ILE A 168 -1.06 6.60 7.24
C ILE A 168 -1.04 7.12 8.68
N LEU A 169 -0.01 6.76 9.43
CA LEU A 169 0.24 7.16 10.82
C LEU A 169 1.14 8.41 10.84
N ILE A 170 0.51 9.59 10.81
CA ILE A 170 1.19 10.90 10.75
C ILE A 170 1.94 11.19 12.06
N ASP A 171 1.23 11.23 13.18
CA ASP A 171 1.79 11.30 14.53
C ASP A 171 0.88 10.52 15.46
N LYS A 172 1.27 9.31 15.79
CA LYS A 172 0.53 8.43 16.70
C LYS A 172 1.27 8.35 18.03
N GLN A 173 0.80 9.14 18.98
CA GLN A 173 1.32 9.11 20.34
C GLN A 173 0.77 7.91 21.14
N ALA A 174 1.60 7.40 22.06
CA ALA A 174 1.20 6.34 22.99
C ALA A 174 0.59 6.93 24.27
N CYS A 175 -0.34 6.22 24.91
CA CYS A 175 -0.88 6.60 26.24
C CYS A 175 -0.92 5.38 27.16
N PRO A 176 -0.01 5.24 28.14
CA PRO A 176 0.01 4.04 28.99
C PRO A 176 -1.21 3.93 29.92
N ASN A 177 -1.89 5.05 30.18
CA ASN A 177 -2.95 5.15 31.19
C ASN A 177 -4.34 4.74 30.68
N SER A 178 -4.55 4.62 29.36
CA SER A 178 -5.83 4.17 28.79
C SER A 178 -5.68 2.77 28.22
N ASN A 179 -6.43 1.79 28.73
CA ASN A 179 -6.40 0.39 28.27
C ASN A 179 -4.98 -0.21 28.14
N ALA A 180 -4.07 0.15 29.06
CA ALA A 180 -2.64 -0.20 29.02
C ALA A 180 -1.91 0.29 27.74
N GLY A 181 -2.45 1.34 27.11
CA GLY A 181 -2.01 1.94 25.87
C GLY A 181 -2.10 1.05 24.65
N ARG A 182 -2.96 0.02 24.69
CA ARG A 182 -3.17 -0.88 23.57
C ARG A 182 -3.75 -0.13 22.39
N THR A 183 -3.05 -0.22 21.27
CA THR A 183 -3.46 0.24 19.95
C THR A 183 -3.27 -0.90 18.96
N VAL A 184 -4.05 -0.93 17.88
CA VAL A 184 -3.82 -1.80 16.72
C VAL A 184 -4.06 -1.06 15.40
N THR A 185 -3.22 -1.37 14.43
CA THR A 185 -3.41 -1.05 13.00
C THR A 185 -3.54 -2.36 12.24
N GLY A 186 -4.51 -2.46 11.34
CA GLY A 186 -4.73 -3.69 10.58
C GLY A 186 -6.13 -3.86 10.02
N LEU A 187 -6.41 -5.03 9.48
CA LEU A 187 -7.70 -5.42 8.92
C LEU A 187 -8.27 -6.59 9.70
N ILE A 188 -9.59 -6.65 9.83
CA ILE A 188 -10.30 -7.81 10.37
C ILE A 188 -11.59 -8.08 9.59
N ASP A 189 -11.82 -9.35 9.26
CA ASP A 189 -12.97 -9.79 8.47
C ASP A 189 -14.28 -9.80 9.28
N ALA A 190 -15.39 -10.13 8.62
CA ALA A 190 -16.71 -10.21 9.25
C ALA A 190 -16.83 -11.29 10.34
N THR A 191 -15.97 -12.31 10.31
CA THR A 191 -15.99 -13.40 11.29
C THR A 191 -15.12 -13.09 12.51
N GLY A 192 -14.10 -12.26 12.33
CA GLY A 192 -12.96 -12.05 13.24
C GLY A 192 -11.88 -13.14 13.13
N ALA A 193 -12.13 -14.21 12.38
CA ALA A 193 -11.19 -15.32 12.26
C ALA A 193 -10.05 -15.05 11.27
N ASN A 194 -10.24 -14.09 10.35
CA ASN A 194 -9.21 -13.62 9.43
C ASN A 194 -8.91 -12.14 9.66
N GLY A 195 -7.66 -11.76 9.46
CA GLY A 195 -7.16 -10.43 9.76
C GLY A 195 -5.65 -10.37 9.58
N ILE A 196 -5.14 -9.17 9.37
CA ILE A 196 -3.71 -8.92 9.17
C ILE A 196 -3.33 -7.59 9.82
N THR A 197 -2.12 -7.49 10.33
CA THR A 197 -1.56 -6.27 10.93
C THR A 197 -0.16 -6.03 10.39
N PRO A 198 0.28 -4.79 10.21
CA PRO A 198 1.67 -4.51 9.91
C PRO A 198 2.62 -5.06 10.98
N PRO A 199 3.89 -5.32 10.63
CA PRO A 199 4.92 -5.69 11.60
C PRO A 199 4.96 -4.73 12.79
N GLY A 200 4.86 -5.25 14.01
CA GLY A 200 4.92 -4.44 15.24
C GLY A 200 3.71 -3.51 15.49
N ARG A 201 2.63 -3.62 14.71
CA ARG A 201 1.41 -2.79 14.85
C ARG A 201 0.16 -3.57 15.25
N ASN A 202 0.32 -4.82 15.65
CA ASN A 202 -0.77 -5.57 16.31
C ASN A 202 -1.08 -4.97 17.70
N THR A 203 -2.10 -5.51 18.39
CA THR A 203 -2.53 -5.06 19.72
C THR A 203 -1.36 -4.95 20.69
N GLY A 204 -0.98 -3.73 21.04
CA GLY A 204 0.19 -3.48 21.86
C GLY A 204 0.38 -2.01 22.21
N PHE A 205 1.43 -1.75 22.99
CA PHE A 205 1.83 -0.40 23.37
C PHE A 205 2.91 0.10 22.40
N TRP A 206 2.53 1.02 21.51
CA TRP A 206 3.44 1.58 20.53
C TRP A 206 3.03 3.01 20.14
N ALA A 207 4.02 3.74 19.62
CA ALA A 207 3.88 5.02 18.95
C ALA A 207 4.44 4.88 17.53
N ALA A 208 4.01 5.76 16.64
CA ALA A 208 4.46 5.82 15.26
C ALA A 208 4.46 7.28 14.81
N ALA A 209 5.33 7.65 13.89
CA ALA A 209 5.32 8.95 13.25
C ALA A 209 5.84 8.77 11.82
N GLN A 210 5.17 9.42 10.87
CA GLN A 210 5.53 9.37 9.45
C GLN A 210 5.68 7.95 8.90
N GLU A 211 4.66 7.12 9.15
CA GLU A 211 4.65 5.71 8.76
C GLU A 211 3.38 5.40 7.98
N ALA A 212 3.49 4.69 6.86
CA ALA A 212 2.33 4.31 6.05
C ALA A 212 2.37 2.83 5.68
N TRP A 213 1.19 2.22 5.63
CA TRP A 213 1.01 0.79 5.32
C TRP A 213 -0.09 0.58 4.30
N ARG A 214 0.24 -0.17 3.25
CA ARG A 214 -0.70 -0.60 2.23
C ARG A 214 -1.14 -2.02 2.45
N PHE A 215 -2.44 -2.22 2.50
CA PHE A 215 -3.07 -3.52 2.49
C PHE A 215 -3.65 -3.79 1.10
N ALA A 216 -3.14 -4.84 0.48
CA ALA A 216 -3.57 -5.28 -0.83
C ALA A 216 -4.14 -6.70 -0.73
N ARG A 217 -5.05 -7.08 -1.61
CA ARG A 217 -5.39 -8.50 -1.79
C ARG A 217 -4.53 -9.05 -2.94
N PRO A 218 -3.66 -10.04 -2.71
CA PRO A 218 -2.82 -10.58 -3.78
C PRO A 218 -3.63 -11.07 -4.98
N GLY A 219 -3.31 -10.57 -6.17
CA GLY A 219 -4.00 -10.92 -7.43
C GLY A 219 -5.43 -10.40 -7.55
N TYR A 220 -5.88 -9.56 -6.62
CA TYR A 220 -7.21 -8.98 -6.64
C TYR A 220 -7.14 -7.52 -7.12
N TYR A 221 -7.76 -7.29 -8.26
CA TYR A 221 -8.07 -5.97 -8.82
C TYR A 221 -9.59 -6.00 -9.01
N ALA A 222 -10.40 -5.28 -8.22
CA ALA A 222 -11.87 -5.45 -8.29
C ALA A 222 -12.40 -5.22 -9.72
N ASN A 223 -11.77 -4.27 -10.40
CA ASN A 223 -11.88 -4.05 -11.82
C ASN A 223 -10.47 -4.28 -12.38
N TYR A 224 -10.23 -5.45 -12.98
CA TYR A 224 -8.99 -5.61 -13.74
C TYR A 224 -9.16 -4.82 -15.04
N SER A 225 -8.35 -3.79 -15.22
CA SER A 225 -8.28 -3.04 -16.46
C SER A 225 -7.18 -3.64 -17.33
N TYR A 226 -7.47 -3.76 -18.61
CA TYR A 226 -6.45 -3.99 -19.63
C TYR A 226 -6.49 -2.79 -20.56
N VAL A 227 -5.48 -1.94 -20.46
CA VAL A 227 -5.34 -0.72 -21.27
C VAL A 227 -4.27 -0.96 -22.33
N VAL A 228 -4.61 -0.74 -23.59
CA VAL A 228 -3.69 -0.88 -24.73
C VAL A 228 -3.61 0.42 -25.52
N CYS A 229 -2.51 0.59 -26.26
CA CYS A 229 -2.41 1.67 -27.22
C CYS A 229 -3.33 1.50 -28.42
N ASP A 230 -4.03 2.57 -28.75
CA ASP A 230 -4.87 2.74 -29.93
C ASP A 230 -4.23 3.76 -30.91
N PRO A 231 -3.30 3.31 -31.77
CA PRO A 231 -2.60 4.20 -32.70
C PRO A 231 -3.48 4.71 -33.84
N ASN A 232 -4.66 4.12 -34.07
CA ASN A 232 -5.58 4.54 -35.14
C ASN A 232 -6.74 5.41 -34.61
N ASN A 233 -6.88 5.48 -33.27
CA ASN A 233 -7.88 6.24 -32.53
C ASN A 233 -9.32 5.91 -32.96
N ASP A 234 -9.60 4.62 -33.19
CA ASP A 234 -10.93 4.10 -33.52
C ASP A 234 -11.73 3.67 -32.28
N GLY A 235 -11.11 3.71 -31.10
CA GLY A 235 -11.68 3.42 -29.79
C GLY A 235 -11.79 1.92 -29.50
N VAL A 236 -11.16 1.05 -30.29
CA VAL A 236 -11.06 -0.38 -30.01
C VAL A 236 -9.59 -0.84 -30.02
N GLY A 237 -9.30 -1.89 -29.26
CA GLY A 237 -7.94 -2.39 -29.07
C GLY A 237 -7.78 -3.87 -29.41
N GLU A 238 -6.53 -4.27 -29.63
CA GLU A 238 -6.10 -5.66 -29.71
C GLU A 238 -5.47 -6.08 -28.37
N TYR A 239 -6.06 -7.09 -27.70
CA TYR A 239 -5.65 -7.51 -26.36
C TYR A 239 -5.03 -8.90 -26.40
N LEU A 240 -3.82 -9.05 -25.85
CA LEU A 240 -3.15 -10.33 -25.74
C LEU A 240 -3.78 -11.14 -24.62
N LEU A 241 -4.51 -12.20 -24.99
CA LEU A 241 -5.19 -13.04 -24.00
C LEU A 241 -4.20 -13.84 -23.13
N ALA A 242 -2.91 -13.86 -23.47
CA ALA A 242 -1.89 -14.46 -22.61
C ALA A 242 -1.56 -13.55 -21.42
N THR A 243 -1.33 -12.25 -21.67
CA THR A 243 -1.08 -11.22 -20.65
C THR A 243 -2.18 -11.23 -19.60
N LEU A 244 -3.44 -11.06 -20.03
CA LEU A 244 -4.61 -11.10 -19.15
C LEU A 244 -4.64 -12.36 -18.26
N ARG A 245 -4.38 -13.54 -18.84
CA ARG A 245 -4.41 -14.80 -18.07
C ARG A 245 -3.25 -14.90 -17.07
N ASN A 246 -2.07 -14.40 -17.44
CA ASN A 246 -0.91 -14.35 -16.56
C ASN A 246 -1.17 -13.42 -15.39
N ASP A 247 -1.75 -12.24 -15.63
CA ASP A 247 -2.05 -11.27 -14.59
C ASP A 247 -3.10 -11.77 -13.60
N LEU A 248 -4.15 -12.43 -14.12
CA LEU A 248 -5.24 -12.92 -13.28
C LEU A 248 -4.89 -14.18 -12.49
N ALA A 249 -4.03 -15.05 -13.03
CA ALA A 249 -3.68 -16.31 -12.39
C ALA A 249 -2.23 -16.74 -12.71
N PRO A 250 -1.21 -16.02 -12.20
CA PRO A 250 0.20 -16.21 -12.62
C PRO A 250 0.73 -17.62 -12.36
N THR A 251 0.21 -18.31 -11.32
CA THR A 251 0.61 -19.69 -10.98
C THR A 251 -0.06 -20.75 -11.86
N ASN A 252 -1.21 -20.44 -12.46
CA ASN A 252 -1.91 -21.33 -13.40
C ASN A 252 -2.75 -20.52 -14.40
N PRO A 253 -2.10 -19.84 -15.37
CA PRO A 253 -2.81 -18.96 -16.32
C PRO A 253 -3.83 -19.73 -17.17
N SER A 254 -3.55 -21.00 -17.43
CA SER A 254 -4.44 -21.90 -18.20
C SER A 254 -5.79 -22.18 -17.53
N SER A 255 -5.94 -21.89 -16.23
CA SER A 255 -7.21 -22.02 -15.52
C SER A 255 -8.22 -20.93 -15.85
N VAL A 256 -7.78 -19.84 -16.48
CA VAL A 256 -8.60 -18.67 -16.77
C VAL A 256 -9.30 -18.83 -18.12
N VAL A 257 -10.63 -18.91 -18.06
CA VAL A 257 -11.50 -18.96 -19.24
C VAL A 257 -12.23 -17.64 -19.38
N LEU A 258 -12.19 -17.05 -20.58
CA LEU A 258 -12.74 -15.72 -20.85
C LEU A 258 -14.06 -15.82 -21.60
N TYR A 259 -14.95 -14.86 -21.36
CA TYR A 259 -16.31 -14.81 -21.90
C TYR A 259 -16.70 -13.36 -22.17
N GLU A 260 -17.43 -13.10 -23.26
CA GLU A 260 -17.88 -11.74 -23.57
C GLU A 260 -18.98 -11.26 -22.62
N THR A 261 -19.77 -12.18 -22.06
CA THR A 261 -20.92 -11.84 -21.21
C THR A 261 -20.88 -12.55 -19.86
N LEU A 262 -21.46 -11.92 -18.84
CA LEU A 262 -21.60 -12.52 -17.51
C LEU A 262 -22.47 -13.79 -17.55
N THR A 263 -23.47 -13.82 -18.45
CA THR A 263 -24.33 -14.99 -18.62
C THR A 263 -23.50 -16.18 -19.12
N ASP A 264 -22.71 -15.98 -20.17
CA ASP A 264 -21.81 -16.99 -20.73
C ASP A 264 -20.78 -17.46 -19.69
N ALA A 265 -20.19 -16.55 -18.91
CA ALA A 265 -19.28 -16.91 -17.82
C ALA A 265 -19.96 -17.75 -16.73
N THR A 266 -21.21 -17.42 -16.38
CA THR A 266 -21.98 -18.12 -15.33
C THR A 266 -22.36 -19.54 -15.75
N VAL A 267 -22.77 -19.71 -17.01
CA VAL A 267 -23.18 -21.03 -17.54
C VAL A 267 -22.03 -21.77 -18.23
N GLN A 268 -20.84 -21.14 -18.28
CA GLN A 268 -19.64 -21.62 -18.97
C GLN A 268 -19.88 -21.97 -20.45
N ALA A 269 -20.61 -21.13 -21.17
CA ALA A 269 -20.88 -21.28 -22.60
C ALA A 269 -20.09 -20.25 -23.44
N ASN A 270 -19.82 -20.55 -24.70
CA ASN A 270 -19.21 -19.61 -25.66
C ASN A 270 -17.92 -18.90 -25.17
N PRO A 271 -16.88 -19.64 -24.74
CA PRO A 271 -15.65 -19.02 -24.30
C PRO A 271 -14.96 -18.27 -25.45
N ILE A 272 -14.35 -17.13 -25.13
CA ILE A 272 -13.44 -16.40 -26.02
C ILE A 272 -12.22 -17.29 -26.27
N GLY A 273 -12.04 -17.68 -27.53
CA GLY A 273 -10.89 -18.45 -28.01
C GLY A 273 -9.79 -17.59 -28.61
N GLY A 274 -8.71 -18.24 -29.06
CA GLY A 274 -7.60 -17.56 -29.75
C GLY A 274 -6.52 -17.01 -28.82
N THR A 275 -5.57 -16.28 -29.42
CA THR A 275 -4.44 -15.62 -28.74
C THR A 275 -4.66 -14.13 -28.53
N VAL A 276 -5.45 -13.50 -29.40
CA VAL A 276 -5.77 -12.07 -29.38
C VAL A 276 -7.28 -11.92 -29.37
N TYR A 277 -7.78 -10.94 -28.61
CA TYR A 277 -9.16 -10.49 -28.64
C TYR A 277 -9.22 -9.06 -29.17
N ASN A 278 -10.16 -8.79 -30.07
CA ASN A 278 -10.43 -7.44 -30.57
C ASN A 278 -11.68 -6.95 -29.85
N SER A 279 -11.61 -5.83 -29.14
CA SER A 279 -12.80 -5.28 -28.50
C SER A 279 -13.82 -4.84 -29.56
N LEU A 280 -15.10 -5.01 -29.23
CA LEU A 280 -16.24 -4.64 -30.08
C LEU A 280 -16.67 -3.18 -29.88
N SER A 281 -16.25 -2.54 -28.79
CA SER A 281 -16.55 -1.16 -28.44
C SER A 281 -15.52 -0.60 -27.47
N SER A 282 -15.42 0.73 -27.40
CA SER A 282 -14.67 1.41 -26.34
C SER A 282 -15.16 1.02 -24.95
N ASN A 283 -14.22 0.85 -24.01
CA ASN A 283 -14.46 0.47 -22.61
C ASN A 283 -15.31 -0.80 -22.45
N GLN A 284 -15.09 -1.80 -23.31
CA GLN A 284 -15.84 -3.06 -23.27
C GLN A 284 -15.50 -3.85 -22.00
N VAL A 285 -16.52 -4.41 -21.34
CA VAL A 285 -16.33 -5.36 -20.24
C VAL A 285 -16.47 -6.79 -20.74
N ILE A 286 -15.46 -7.62 -20.48
CA ILE A 286 -15.50 -9.07 -20.62
C ILE A 286 -15.39 -9.73 -19.23
N TYR A 287 -15.49 -11.06 -19.17
CA TYR A 287 -15.54 -11.80 -17.92
C TYR A 287 -14.55 -12.97 -17.91
N ALA A 288 -13.74 -13.06 -16.86
CA ALA A 288 -12.80 -14.14 -16.61
C ALA A 288 -13.33 -15.08 -15.53
N ALA A 289 -13.52 -16.36 -15.85
CA ALA A 289 -13.91 -17.39 -14.89
C ALA A 289 -12.70 -18.28 -14.54
N PHE A 290 -12.39 -18.37 -13.25
CA PHE A 290 -11.31 -19.20 -12.70
C PHE A 290 -11.52 -19.41 -11.20
N ASN A 291 -11.01 -20.51 -10.63
CA ASN A 291 -11.09 -20.80 -9.19
C ASN A 291 -12.49 -20.66 -8.55
N GLY A 292 -13.55 -20.94 -9.32
CA GLY A 292 -14.94 -20.81 -8.85
C GLY A 292 -15.44 -19.37 -8.72
N GLN A 293 -14.69 -18.40 -9.24
CA GLN A 293 -15.03 -16.98 -9.29
C GLN A 293 -15.22 -16.52 -10.75
N ILE A 294 -15.97 -15.43 -10.93
CA ILE A 294 -16.10 -14.70 -12.19
C ILE A 294 -15.68 -13.26 -11.92
N LYS A 295 -14.71 -12.77 -12.69
CA LYS A 295 -14.13 -11.43 -12.56
C LYS A 295 -14.43 -10.62 -13.81
N ALA A 296 -14.86 -9.37 -13.64
CA ALA A 296 -15.01 -8.44 -14.76
C ALA A 296 -13.62 -7.92 -15.18
N VAL A 297 -13.42 -7.80 -16.49
CA VAL A 297 -12.22 -7.23 -17.11
C VAL A 297 -12.65 -6.10 -18.01
N THR A 298 -12.19 -4.89 -17.72
CA THR A 298 -12.48 -3.70 -18.55
C THR A 298 -11.37 -3.53 -19.57
N LEU A 299 -11.74 -3.61 -20.83
CA LEU A 299 -10.85 -3.44 -21.98
C LEU A 299 -10.92 -1.98 -22.42
N GLN A 300 -9.79 -1.28 -22.42
CA GLN A 300 -9.70 0.12 -22.82
C GLN A 300 -8.59 0.30 -23.86
N ALA A 301 -8.85 1.17 -24.82
CA ALA A 301 -7.91 1.54 -25.85
C ALA A 301 -7.72 3.06 -25.78
N ILE A 302 -6.48 3.52 -25.64
CA ILE A 302 -6.14 4.94 -25.43
C ILE A 302 -5.19 5.46 -26.51
N ASP A 303 -5.28 6.74 -26.84
CA ASP A 303 -4.41 7.37 -27.83
C ASP A 303 -3.01 7.63 -27.24
N CYS A 304 -2.12 6.65 -27.33
CA CYS A 304 -0.74 6.74 -26.86
C CYS A 304 0.15 7.70 -27.68
N ALA A 305 -0.39 8.37 -28.72
CA ALA A 305 0.31 9.48 -29.34
C ALA A 305 0.25 10.75 -28.48
N LEU A 306 -0.65 10.78 -27.49
CA LEU A 306 -0.69 11.77 -26.44
C LEU A 306 0.07 11.24 -25.22
N ASP A 307 0.70 12.17 -24.53
CA ASP A 307 1.17 12.04 -23.16
C ASP A 307 -0.03 12.38 -22.26
N VAL A 308 -0.49 11.42 -21.47
CA VAL A 308 -1.82 11.39 -20.85
C VAL A 308 -1.88 12.19 -19.55
N ASP A 309 -0.89 12.00 -18.67
CA ASP A 309 -0.67 12.77 -17.43
C ASP A 309 0.09 14.08 -17.67
N VAL A 310 0.71 14.26 -18.85
CA VAL A 310 1.48 15.45 -19.25
C VAL A 310 2.76 15.61 -18.44
N ASP A 311 3.39 14.48 -18.12
CA ASP A 311 4.61 14.42 -17.32
C ASP A 311 5.90 14.31 -18.15
N THR A 312 5.78 14.41 -19.48
CA THR A 312 6.85 14.36 -20.48
C THR A 312 7.39 12.98 -20.82
N VAL A 313 6.92 11.92 -20.16
CA VAL A 313 7.12 10.54 -20.58
C VAL A 313 6.00 10.19 -21.57
N PRO A 314 6.32 9.77 -22.81
CA PRO A 314 5.28 9.33 -23.73
C PRO A 314 4.59 8.07 -23.20
N THR A 315 3.25 8.07 -23.15
CA THR A 315 2.40 6.93 -22.76
C THR A 315 2.77 5.58 -23.38
N ALA A 316 3.32 5.55 -24.59
CA ALA A 316 3.79 4.31 -25.21
C ALA A 316 5.08 3.71 -24.59
N LEU A 317 5.83 4.49 -23.80
CA LEU A 317 7.07 4.07 -23.13
C LEU A 317 6.82 3.61 -21.68
N GLU A 318 5.61 3.78 -21.18
CA GLU A 318 5.23 3.48 -19.80
C GLU A 318 4.72 2.04 -19.62
N ASP A 319 4.69 1.26 -20.70
CA ASP A 319 4.65 -0.21 -20.67
C ASP A 319 6.06 -0.72 -20.34
N LEU A 320 6.46 -0.58 -19.07
CA LEU A 320 7.83 -0.86 -18.61
C LEU A 320 8.24 -2.32 -18.85
N ASN A 321 7.29 -3.23 -18.71
CA ASN A 321 7.53 -4.66 -18.85
C ASN A 321 7.34 -5.20 -20.29
N GLY A 322 6.75 -4.39 -21.18
CA GLY A 322 6.53 -4.69 -22.59
C GLY A 322 5.46 -5.76 -22.85
N ASP A 323 4.52 -5.97 -21.93
CA ASP A 323 3.47 -6.98 -22.03
C ASP A 323 2.18 -6.48 -22.71
N THR A 324 2.19 -5.20 -23.15
CA THR A 324 1.12 -4.42 -23.80
C THR A 324 0.03 -3.87 -22.89
N ASN A 325 0.05 -4.17 -21.59
CA ASN A 325 -0.98 -3.74 -20.66
C ASN A 325 -0.53 -2.57 -19.76
N LEU A 326 -0.71 -1.35 -20.24
CA LEU A 326 -0.38 -0.12 -19.50
C LEU A 326 -1.05 -0.01 -18.11
N ALA A 327 -2.13 -0.73 -17.86
CA ALA A 327 -2.85 -0.66 -16.58
C ALA A 327 -2.23 -1.49 -15.45
N ASN A 328 -1.19 -2.28 -15.73
CA ASN A 328 -0.52 -3.11 -14.72
C ASN A 328 0.90 -2.63 -14.35
N ASP A 329 1.42 -1.61 -15.02
CA ASP A 329 2.64 -0.89 -14.65
C ASP A 329 2.26 0.27 -13.71
N ASP A 330 2.68 0.15 -12.44
CA ASP A 330 2.32 1.01 -11.30
C ASP A 330 3.52 0.94 -10.33
N THR A 331 4.52 1.80 -10.55
CA THR A 331 5.85 1.71 -9.93
C THR A 331 5.79 1.87 -8.41
N ASP A 332 5.07 2.88 -7.92
CA ASP A 332 4.89 3.12 -6.48
C ASP A 332 3.77 2.26 -5.85
N GLY A 333 2.99 1.60 -6.71
CA GLY A 333 1.92 0.68 -6.36
C GLY A 333 0.68 1.36 -5.77
N ASP A 334 0.48 2.67 -5.97
CA ASP A 334 -0.62 3.44 -5.40
C ASP A 334 -1.98 3.20 -6.05
N GLY A 335 -1.96 2.48 -7.17
CA GLY A 335 -3.13 2.13 -7.96
C GLY A 335 -3.47 3.12 -9.06
N ILE A 336 -2.63 4.12 -9.30
CA ILE A 336 -2.57 4.92 -10.52
C ILE A 336 -1.44 4.30 -11.36
N PRO A 337 -1.74 3.74 -12.54
CA PRO A 337 -0.69 3.24 -13.42
C PRO A 337 0.15 4.39 -13.96
N ASN A 338 1.44 4.13 -14.23
CA ASN A 338 2.42 5.15 -14.64
C ASN A 338 1.88 6.11 -15.71
N TYR A 339 1.28 5.57 -16.78
CA TYR A 339 0.70 6.41 -17.87
C TYR A 339 -0.41 7.39 -17.49
N ALA A 340 -0.86 7.37 -16.25
CA ALA A 340 -1.84 8.28 -15.70
C ALA A 340 -1.40 8.87 -14.34
N ASP A 341 -0.18 8.59 -13.92
CA ASP A 341 0.50 9.17 -12.76
C ASP A 341 1.50 10.21 -13.25
N ASN A 342 1.80 11.22 -12.43
CA ASN A 342 2.73 12.28 -12.78
C ASN A 342 3.88 12.40 -11.77
N ASP A 343 4.00 11.39 -10.92
CA ASP A 343 4.95 11.14 -9.82
C ASP A 343 5.03 9.59 -9.71
N ASP A 344 5.63 8.98 -10.73
CA ASP A 344 5.54 7.54 -11.02
C ASP A 344 6.02 6.64 -9.87
N ASP A 345 7.05 7.05 -9.13
CA ASP A 345 7.63 6.31 -8.01
C ASP A 345 7.21 6.81 -6.63
N GLY A 346 6.39 7.86 -6.58
CA GLY A 346 5.73 8.37 -5.39
C GLY A 346 6.70 9.02 -4.40
N ASP A 347 7.80 9.59 -4.89
CA ASP A 347 8.87 10.17 -4.10
C ASP A 347 8.70 11.69 -3.82
N MET A 348 7.58 12.26 -4.29
CA MET A 348 7.19 13.67 -4.19
C MET A 348 7.92 14.62 -5.14
N ILE A 349 8.79 14.12 -6.00
CA ILE A 349 9.24 14.83 -7.18
C ILE A 349 8.32 14.44 -8.34
N LEU A 350 8.04 15.41 -9.22
CA LEU A 350 7.19 15.12 -10.37
C LEU A 350 8.06 14.51 -11.45
N THR A 351 7.57 13.47 -12.14
CA THR A 351 8.26 12.79 -13.26
C THR A 351 8.89 13.80 -14.23
N ASN A 352 8.18 14.90 -14.53
CA ASN A 352 8.64 15.94 -15.46
C ASN A 352 9.83 16.79 -14.95
N LEU A 353 10.10 16.80 -13.66
CA LEU A 353 11.24 17.47 -13.01
C LEU A 353 12.45 16.55 -12.90
N GLU A 354 12.23 15.24 -12.74
CA GLU A 354 13.29 14.21 -12.79
C GLU A 354 13.75 13.92 -14.21
N TYR A 355 12.87 14.17 -15.18
CA TYR A 355 13.18 14.10 -16.61
C TYR A 355 14.07 15.26 -17.07
N VAL A 356 15.28 15.38 -16.53
CA VAL A 356 16.24 16.38 -16.97
C VAL A 356 16.99 15.84 -18.18
N PHE A 357 16.57 16.23 -19.39
CA PHE A 357 17.46 16.18 -20.56
C PHE A 357 18.81 16.77 -20.12
N PRO A 358 19.94 16.02 -20.18
CA PRO A 358 21.22 16.54 -19.73
C PRO A 358 21.46 17.86 -20.44
N ARG A 359 21.59 18.96 -19.68
CA ARG A 359 21.79 20.33 -20.19
C ARG A 359 22.67 20.26 -21.42
N MET A 360 22.07 20.56 -22.58
CA MET A 360 22.64 20.32 -23.91
C MET A 360 24.13 20.66 -23.98
N ASN A 361 24.99 19.67 -23.76
CA ASN A 361 26.28 19.60 -24.41
C ASN A 361 26.04 18.75 -25.65
N ALA A 362 26.22 19.39 -26.81
CA ALA A 362 25.80 18.97 -28.15
C ALA A 362 26.45 17.66 -28.68
N ASN A 363 26.90 16.75 -27.81
CA ASN A 363 27.52 15.47 -28.13
C ASN A 363 27.10 14.31 -27.18
N ALA A 364 26.19 14.50 -26.22
CA ALA A 364 25.58 13.36 -25.51
C ALA A 364 24.53 12.72 -26.43
N ALA A 365 24.57 11.39 -26.56
CA ALA A 365 23.64 10.64 -27.39
C ALA A 365 22.19 10.99 -27.00
N GLN A 366 21.34 11.19 -28.00
CA GLN A 366 19.91 11.41 -27.82
C GLN A 366 19.29 10.27 -27.00
N ASN A 367 18.42 10.62 -26.05
CA ASN A 367 17.49 9.72 -25.35
C ASN A 367 18.07 8.80 -24.25
N ALA A 368 19.11 9.19 -23.51
CA ALA A 368 19.39 8.52 -22.24
C ALA A 368 18.52 9.17 -21.15
N LEU A 369 17.69 8.35 -20.48
CA LEU A 369 16.99 8.73 -19.26
C LEU A 369 18.02 9.10 -18.18
N LEU A 370 17.67 10.05 -17.30
CA LEU A 370 18.51 10.38 -16.16
C LEU A 370 18.48 9.21 -15.17
N ASP A 371 19.66 8.82 -14.69
CA ASP A 371 19.92 7.73 -13.75
C ASP A 371 21.14 8.19 -12.95
N THR A 372 20.89 8.78 -11.78
CA THR A 372 21.85 9.57 -11.02
C THR A 372 22.85 8.69 -10.26
N ASP A 373 22.40 7.54 -9.73
CA ASP A 373 23.25 6.58 -9.01
C ASP A 373 23.82 5.47 -9.91
N ALA A 374 23.32 5.34 -11.14
CA ALA A 374 23.71 4.37 -12.16
C ALA A 374 23.38 2.90 -11.79
N ASP A 375 22.32 2.66 -11.04
CA ASP A 375 21.84 1.31 -10.70
C ASP A 375 21.03 0.64 -11.83
N GLY A 376 20.61 1.44 -12.81
CA GLY A 376 19.85 1.03 -13.99
C GLY A 376 18.35 1.30 -13.92
N VAL A 377 17.86 1.90 -12.84
CA VAL A 377 16.52 2.48 -12.71
C VAL A 377 16.62 3.99 -13.01
N PRO A 378 15.85 4.51 -13.98
CA PRO A 378 15.79 5.95 -14.19
C PRO A 378 15.22 6.68 -12.98
N ASN A 379 15.68 7.91 -12.73
CA ASN A 379 15.27 8.71 -11.57
C ASN A 379 13.74 8.76 -11.36
N TYR A 380 12.97 9.02 -12.41
CA TYR A 380 11.50 9.06 -12.32
C TYR A 380 10.81 7.72 -11.98
N LEU A 381 11.57 6.64 -11.83
CA LEU A 381 11.13 5.31 -11.40
C LEU A 381 11.90 4.84 -10.16
N ASP A 382 12.73 5.70 -9.56
CA ASP A 382 13.67 5.41 -8.49
C ASP A 382 13.49 6.36 -7.30
N ASN A 383 12.90 5.84 -6.23
CA ASN A 383 12.65 6.62 -5.02
C ASN A 383 13.87 6.84 -4.10
N ASP A 384 15.07 6.43 -4.51
CA ASP A 384 16.36 6.67 -3.86
C ASP A 384 17.36 7.17 -4.91
N ASP A 385 17.01 8.29 -5.55
CA ASP A 385 17.60 8.83 -6.77
C ASP A 385 19.15 8.87 -6.81
N ASP A 386 19.80 9.10 -5.67
CA ASP A 386 21.25 9.18 -5.57
C ASP A 386 21.92 7.94 -4.96
N GLY A 387 21.11 6.95 -4.58
CA GLY A 387 21.52 5.63 -4.09
C GLY A 387 22.22 5.67 -2.74
N ASP A 388 21.98 6.69 -1.91
CA ASP A 388 22.60 6.81 -0.60
C ASP A 388 21.85 6.08 0.53
N GLY A 389 20.64 5.60 0.24
CA GLY A 389 19.80 4.83 1.13
C GLY A 389 18.82 5.67 1.93
N VAL A 390 18.73 6.97 1.68
CA VAL A 390 17.66 7.86 2.13
C VAL A 390 16.72 8.12 0.96
N LEU A 391 15.50 7.61 1.06
CA LEU A 391 14.49 7.83 0.02
C LEU A 391 14.29 9.33 -0.25
N THR A 392 14.18 9.74 -1.51
CA THR A 392 14.09 11.15 -1.96
C THR A 392 13.09 11.96 -1.14
N TYR A 393 11.89 11.42 -0.89
CA TYR A 393 10.86 12.12 -0.11
C TYR A 393 11.27 12.44 1.34
N LEU A 394 12.20 11.67 1.93
CA LEU A 394 12.74 11.89 3.28
C LEU A 394 13.80 12.98 3.33
N GLU A 395 14.20 13.50 2.17
CA GLU A 395 15.16 14.57 2.01
C GLU A 395 14.50 15.96 1.93
N ASP A 396 13.19 16.02 2.14
CA ASP A 396 12.48 17.24 2.55
C ASP A 396 12.83 17.61 4.01
N TYR A 397 14.06 18.10 4.22
CA TYR A 397 14.59 18.45 5.54
C TYR A 397 13.81 19.57 6.21
N ASN A 398 13.16 20.42 5.41
CA ASN A 398 12.42 21.57 5.92
C ASN A 398 10.92 21.28 6.15
N GLY A 399 10.41 20.14 5.67
CA GLY A 399 9.05 19.63 5.89
C GLY A 399 7.98 20.40 5.13
N ASN A 400 8.32 21.02 3.99
CA ASN A 400 7.40 21.80 3.18
C ASN A 400 6.68 20.97 2.10
N GLY A 401 7.05 19.69 1.94
CA GLY A 401 6.55 18.77 0.94
C GLY A 401 7.16 18.97 -0.45
N ASN A 402 8.41 19.43 -0.54
CA ASN A 402 9.13 19.66 -1.79
C ASN A 402 10.64 19.38 -1.63
N PRO A 403 11.08 18.10 -1.71
CA PRO A 403 12.50 17.76 -1.62
C PRO A 403 13.38 18.46 -2.66
N ALA A 404 12.82 18.86 -3.81
CA ALA A 404 13.56 19.55 -4.86
C ALA A 404 14.03 20.98 -4.52
N ASP A 405 13.64 21.55 -3.39
CA ASP A 405 14.16 22.85 -2.92
C ASP A 405 15.17 22.78 -1.77
N ASP A 406 15.45 21.60 -1.25
CA ASP A 406 16.46 21.39 -0.23
C ASP A 406 17.85 21.21 -0.87
N ASP A 407 18.76 22.12 -0.51
CA ASP A 407 20.17 22.16 -0.93
C ASP A 407 21.01 22.57 0.28
N THR A 408 21.33 21.59 1.12
CA THR A 408 22.01 21.77 2.40
C THR A 408 23.40 22.40 2.22
N ASN A 409 24.08 22.09 1.11
CA ASN A 409 25.45 22.51 0.88
C ASN A 409 25.55 23.83 0.06
N GLY A 410 24.44 24.28 -0.53
CA GLY A 410 24.31 25.53 -1.28
C GLY A 410 24.99 25.50 -2.65
N ASN A 411 25.16 24.32 -3.27
CA ASN A 411 25.85 24.18 -4.56
C ASN A 411 24.91 24.31 -5.77
N GLY A 412 23.60 24.34 -5.55
CA GLY A 412 22.56 24.46 -6.57
C GLY A 412 22.09 23.14 -7.17
N THR A 413 22.53 22.00 -6.63
CA THR A 413 21.96 20.67 -6.84
C THR A 413 21.10 20.36 -5.63
N PRO A 414 19.86 19.89 -5.82
CA PRO A 414 19.07 19.42 -4.70
C PRO A 414 19.73 18.23 -3.99
N ASP A 415 19.49 18.10 -2.70
CA ASP A 415 20.13 17.09 -1.86
C ASP A 415 19.81 15.66 -2.34
N TYR A 416 18.60 15.40 -2.83
CA TYR A 416 18.16 14.08 -3.34
C TYR A 416 18.87 13.57 -4.60
N MET A 417 19.73 14.40 -5.18
CA MET A 417 20.56 14.06 -6.33
C MET A 417 22.04 13.95 -5.93
N GLU A 418 22.36 13.97 -4.62
CA GLU A 418 23.70 14.09 -4.09
C GLU A 418 23.97 13.14 -2.91
N SER A 419 24.48 11.94 -3.24
CA SER A 419 24.77 10.86 -2.29
C SER A 419 25.76 11.13 -1.14
N ASN A 420 26.28 12.36 -1.04
CA ASN A 420 27.17 12.80 0.03
C ASN A 420 26.55 13.90 0.90
N VAL A 421 25.27 14.21 0.71
CA VAL A 421 24.60 15.38 1.28
C VAL A 421 23.41 15.00 2.16
N ALA A 422 22.99 13.72 2.16
CA ALA A 422 21.90 13.31 3.03
C ALA A 422 22.10 13.69 4.51
N LEU A 423 21.15 14.47 5.01
CA LEU A 423 20.90 14.70 6.43
C LEU A 423 19.80 13.75 6.92
N GLY A 424 19.88 12.48 6.52
CA GLY A 424 19.04 11.41 7.07
C GLY A 424 19.12 11.41 8.61
N THR A 425 17.97 11.29 9.27
CA THR A 425 17.86 11.38 10.73
C THR A 425 18.87 10.48 11.46
N THR A 426 19.98 11.09 11.86
CA THR A 426 21.09 10.48 12.61
C THR A 426 21.80 9.34 11.87
N GLU A 427 22.40 9.69 10.73
CA GLU A 427 23.64 9.10 10.23
C GLU A 427 24.64 8.88 11.39
N LEU A 428 24.68 7.65 11.92
CA LEU A 428 25.91 7.10 12.45
C LEU A 428 26.61 6.47 11.24
N THR A 429 27.26 7.31 10.43
CA THR A 429 28.09 6.93 9.28
C THR A 429 28.75 5.57 9.51
N ALA A 430 28.61 4.68 8.51
CA ALA A 430 29.23 3.38 8.46
C ALA A 430 30.68 3.38 9.02
N GLY A 431 30.95 2.54 10.03
CA GLY A 431 32.30 2.33 10.56
C GLY A 431 32.45 2.18 12.08
N ILE A 432 31.38 2.36 12.87
CA ILE A 432 31.50 2.34 14.34
C ILE A 432 31.17 0.97 14.96
N ILE A 433 30.30 0.20 14.31
CA ILE A 433 30.00 -1.19 14.67
C ILE A 433 30.32 -2.04 13.44
N GLY A 434 31.30 -2.93 13.56
CA GLY A 434 31.74 -3.84 12.51
C GLY A 434 31.40 -5.29 12.83
N VAL A 435 31.55 -6.18 11.85
CA VAL A 435 31.44 -7.63 12.06
C VAL A 435 32.58 -8.40 11.40
N TYR A 436 33.02 -9.48 12.04
CA TYR A 436 34.07 -10.35 11.52
C TYR A 436 33.87 -11.82 11.94
N PRO A 437 34.34 -12.81 11.17
CA PRO A 437 34.91 -12.68 9.84
C PRO A 437 33.83 -12.33 8.81
N ASN A 438 34.20 -11.54 7.80
CA ASN A 438 33.38 -11.31 6.62
C ASN A 438 34.27 -11.65 5.39
N PRO A 439 34.02 -12.75 4.67
CA PRO A 439 32.84 -13.64 4.74
C PRO A 439 32.77 -14.53 6.00
N ALA A 440 31.55 -14.84 6.45
CA ALA A 440 31.25 -15.66 7.62
C ALA A 440 30.76 -17.06 7.24
N GLN A 441 31.12 -18.08 8.03
CA GLN A 441 30.59 -19.45 7.90
C GLN A 441 29.52 -19.75 8.95
N ASP A 442 29.88 -19.75 10.23
CA ASP A 442 28.95 -20.16 11.29
C ASP A 442 28.59 -19.04 12.27
N ILE A 443 29.54 -18.13 12.55
CA ILE A 443 29.41 -17.10 13.58
C ILE A 443 30.02 -15.79 13.06
N LEU A 444 29.29 -14.69 13.25
CA LEU A 444 29.81 -13.32 13.16
C LEU A 444 30.10 -12.80 14.57
N TYR A 445 31.28 -12.27 14.80
CA TYR A 445 31.63 -11.49 15.98
C TYR A 445 31.36 -10.01 15.73
N ILE A 446 30.92 -9.30 16.77
CA ILE A 446 30.61 -7.88 16.72
C ILE A 446 31.83 -7.11 17.20
N GLN A 447 32.33 -6.19 16.37
CA GLN A 447 33.36 -5.22 16.73
C GLN A 447 32.68 -3.90 17.10
N ASN A 448 32.76 -3.52 18.39
CA ASN A 448 32.18 -2.28 18.91
C ASN A 448 33.23 -1.55 19.76
N ASP A 449 34.21 -0.95 19.09
CA ASP A 449 35.38 -0.34 19.74
C ASP A 449 35.04 0.92 20.55
N GLN A 450 33.84 1.47 20.35
CA GLN A 450 33.34 2.68 21.02
C GLN A 450 32.41 2.39 22.19
N ASN A 451 32.20 1.12 22.57
CA ASN A 451 31.30 0.68 23.64
C ASN A 451 29.87 1.26 23.53
N ILE A 452 29.34 1.39 22.31
CA ILE A 452 27.99 1.88 22.08
C ILE A 452 26.97 0.87 22.63
N LEU A 453 25.96 1.35 23.35
CA LEU A 453 24.88 0.48 23.83
C LEU A 453 24.01 0.00 22.67
N LEU A 454 24.06 -1.31 22.38
CA LEU A 454 23.20 -1.96 21.40
C LEU A 454 21.84 -2.27 22.03
N GLN A 455 20.76 -1.79 21.41
CA GLN A 455 19.38 -2.06 21.82
C GLN A 455 18.86 -3.33 21.12
N SER A 456 18.97 -3.38 19.79
CA SER A 456 18.58 -4.53 18.97
C SER A 456 19.43 -4.69 17.72
N ILE A 457 19.40 -5.89 17.13
CA ILE A 457 20.07 -6.25 15.88
C ILE A 457 19.03 -6.90 14.97
N ALA A 458 18.98 -6.51 13.71
CA ALA A 458 18.15 -7.13 12.68
C ALA A 458 19.01 -7.48 11.46
N ILE A 459 18.79 -8.64 10.84
CA ILE A 459 19.50 -9.06 9.63
C ILE A 459 18.48 -9.20 8.51
N TYR A 460 18.80 -8.62 7.36
CA TYR A 460 17.99 -8.62 6.14
C TYR A 460 18.77 -9.27 5.00
N ASN A 461 18.06 -9.92 4.08
CA ASN A 461 18.63 -10.30 2.78
C ASN A 461 18.65 -9.08 1.83
N VAL A 462 19.19 -9.26 0.62
CA VAL A 462 19.25 -8.19 -0.40
C VAL A 462 17.88 -7.78 -0.98
N GLN A 463 16.82 -8.55 -0.72
CA GLN A 463 15.43 -8.19 -1.07
C GLN A 463 14.71 -7.49 0.10
N GLY A 464 15.44 -6.94 1.08
CA GLY A 464 14.87 -6.24 2.23
C GLY A 464 14.07 -7.11 3.21
N THR A 465 14.07 -8.44 3.06
CA THR A 465 13.34 -9.35 3.94
C THR A 465 14.11 -9.58 5.24
N LEU A 466 13.47 -9.33 6.38
CA LEU A 466 14.03 -9.61 7.71
C LEU A 466 14.19 -11.13 7.91
N VAL A 467 15.44 -11.60 8.01
CA VAL A 467 15.78 -13.02 8.21
C VAL A 467 16.11 -13.37 9.66
N LYS A 468 16.54 -12.41 10.48
CA LYS A 468 16.86 -12.64 11.90
C LYS A 468 16.72 -11.37 12.72
N THR A 469 16.30 -11.50 13.98
CA THR A 469 16.27 -10.37 14.93
C THR A 469 16.77 -10.80 16.32
N ILE A 470 17.44 -9.86 17.00
CA ILE A 470 17.89 -9.95 18.38
C ILE A 470 17.40 -8.68 19.10
N PRO A 471 16.26 -8.72 19.81
CA PRO A 471 15.59 -7.53 20.33
C PRO A 471 16.20 -6.95 21.63
N GLN A 472 17.18 -7.62 22.23
CA GLN A 472 17.89 -7.19 23.45
C GLN A 472 19.38 -7.47 23.28
N ALA A 473 20.09 -6.55 22.63
CA ALA A 473 21.45 -6.77 22.15
C ALA A 473 22.56 -6.22 23.05
N SER A 474 22.21 -5.66 24.22
CA SER A 474 23.14 -4.89 25.08
C SER A 474 24.36 -5.66 25.58
N THR A 475 24.30 -6.99 25.62
CA THR A 475 25.40 -7.87 26.03
C THR A 475 25.86 -8.84 24.93
N VAL A 476 25.41 -8.64 23.70
CA VAL A 476 25.68 -9.57 22.58
C VAL A 476 27.02 -9.23 21.96
N SER A 477 27.92 -10.21 21.88
CA SER A 477 29.25 -10.08 21.25
C SER A 477 29.41 -10.91 19.97
N SER A 478 28.45 -11.77 19.66
CA SER A 478 28.48 -12.64 18.48
C SER A 478 27.08 -13.08 18.07
N ILE A 479 26.90 -13.32 16.77
CA ILE A 479 25.65 -13.70 16.12
C ILE A 479 25.88 -15.03 15.38
N PRO A 480 25.16 -16.11 15.74
CA PRO A 480 25.13 -17.32 14.91
C PRO A 480 24.50 -17.00 13.56
N VAL A 481 25.10 -17.46 12.47
CA VAL A 481 24.59 -17.28 11.11
C VAL A 481 24.62 -18.57 10.28
N SER A 482 24.92 -19.71 10.91
CA SER A 482 24.99 -21.02 10.23
C SER A 482 23.66 -21.45 9.62
N GLU A 483 22.54 -20.93 10.11
CA GLU A 483 21.20 -21.15 9.58
C GLU A 483 20.88 -20.34 8.31
N LEU A 484 21.68 -19.34 7.99
CA LEU A 484 21.47 -18.49 6.82
C LEU A 484 22.03 -19.17 5.57
N ALA A 485 21.31 -19.04 4.45
CA ALA A 485 21.80 -19.47 3.15
C ALA A 485 23.03 -18.64 2.72
N SER A 486 23.87 -19.17 1.84
CA SER A 486 25.00 -18.42 1.30
C SER A 486 24.48 -17.22 0.48
N GLY A 487 24.99 -16.02 0.75
CA GLY A 487 24.47 -14.79 0.16
C GLY A 487 24.97 -13.52 0.84
N LEU A 488 24.59 -12.36 0.29
CA LEU A 488 24.83 -11.05 0.89
C LEU A 488 23.69 -10.71 1.85
N TYR A 489 24.04 -10.13 2.99
CA TYR A 489 23.10 -9.74 4.04
C TYR A 489 23.43 -8.35 4.58
N LEU A 490 22.40 -7.63 4.99
CA LEU A 490 22.49 -6.36 5.70
C LEU A 490 22.17 -6.60 7.18
N ILE A 491 22.93 -5.99 8.08
CA ILE A 491 22.68 -5.98 9.52
C ILE A 491 22.34 -4.56 9.91
N GLN A 492 21.13 -4.36 10.42
CA GLN A 492 20.71 -3.13 11.05
C GLN A 492 20.94 -3.20 12.56
N TRP A 493 21.64 -2.21 13.10
CA TRP A 493 21.92 -2.00 14.51
C TRP A 493 21.01 -0.91 15.03
N THR A 494 20.21 -1.22 16.04
CA THR A 494 19.51 -0.19 16.82
C THR A 494 20.35 0.11 18.05
N THR A 495 20.75 1.36 18.24
CA THR A 495 21.63 1.78 19.33
C THR A 495 21.02 2.92 20.14
N GLU A 496 21.63 3.25 21.27
CA GLU A 496 21.28 4.48 22.00
C GLU A 496 21.54 5.78 21.22
N LYS A 497 22.31 5.72 20.13
CA LYS A 497 22.69 6.88 19.31
C LYS A 497 21.96 6.96 17.97
N GLY A 498 21.07 6.01 17.67
CA GLY A 498 20.41 5.92 16.37
C GLY A 498 20.52 4.53 15.74
N VAL A 499 20.15 4.44 14.46
CA VAL A 499 20.21 3.21 13.66
C VAL A 499 21.47 3.24 12.79
N ALA A 500 22.13 2.09 12.61
CA ALA A 500 23.28 1.96 11.71
C ALA A 500 23.15 0.67 10.89
N THR A 501 23.76 0.60 9.72
CA THR A 501 23.72 -0.60 8.87
C THR A 501 25.14 -1.08 8.51
N THR A 502 25.34 -2.40 8.49
CA THR A 502 26.57 -3.03 7.97
C THR A 502 26.26 -4.24 7.11
N LYS A 503 27.06 -4.47 6.08
CA LYS A 503 26.94 -5.65 5.20
C LYS A 503 27.89 -6.79 5.59
N PHE A 504 27.44 -8.03 5.42
CA PHE A 504 28.32 -9.21 5.46
C PHE A 504 27.93 -10.26 4.43
N VAL A 505 28.89 -11.10 4.04
CA VAL A 505 28.71 -12.22 3.13
C VAL A 505 28.69 -13.52 3.91
N LYS A 506 27.63 -14.33 3.75
CA LYS A 506 27.53 -15.70 4.25
C LYS A 506 28.06 -16.68 3.20
N GLN A 507 28.98 -17.56 3.60
CA GLN A 507 29.49 -18.67 2.78
C GLN A 507 28.93 -20.01 3.23
#